data_AF-A0A9D9Y4R7-F1
#
_entry.id   AF-A0A9D9Y4R7-F1
#
_cell.length_a   1.000
_cell.length_b   1.000
_cell.length_c   1.000
_cell.angle_alpha   90.00
_cell.angle_beta   90.00
_cell.angle_gamma   90.00
#
_symmetry.space_group_name_H-M   'P 1'
#
loop_
_entity.id
_entity.type
_entity.pdbx_description
1 polymer ?
#
loop_
_entity_poly.entity_id
_entity_poly.type
_entity_poly.pdbx_seq_one_letter_code
_entity_poly.pdbx_strand_id
1 'polypeptide(L)'
;MKKILLLVALFTIPAIAFAQFGEGGNNQDLGDLGQEFTDIINNIAVPLIFALAFVIFIWGVFKYFILGGGDEEAREKGRDLMIWGLLGFFFMISVWGLVNLVVNTIDLEQSGAPDENDLPDAPGVRDSN
;
A
#
# COMPACT_ATOMS: atom_id res chain seq x y z
N MET A 1 24.03 -23.80 -19.65
CA MET A 1 24.54 -22.91 -18.58
C MET A 1 23.69 -21.64 -18.41
N LYS A 2 23.43 -20.85 -19.45
CA LYS A 2 22.63 -19.60 -19.39
C LYS A 2 21.21 -19.76 -18.81
N LYS A 3 20.57 -20.92 -19.03
CA LYS A 3 19.21 -21.24 -18.56
C LYS A 3 19.12 -21.47 -17.05
N ILE A 4 20.20 -21.97 -16.45
CA ILE A 4 20.29 -22.23 -15.00
C ILE A 4 20.44 -20.90 -14.26
N LEU A 5 21.16 -19.95 -14.85
CA LEU A 5 21.36 -18.61 -14.31
C LEU A 5 20.04 -17.82 -14.23
N LEU A 6 19.15 -17.98 -15.22
CA LEU A 6 17.80 -17.40 -15.20
C LEU A 6 16.89 -18.01 -14.13
N LEU A 7 16.98 -19.33 -13.90
CA LEU A 7 16.20 -20.03 -12.87
C LEU A 7 16.62 -19.63 -11.46
N VAL A 8 17.93 -19.47 -11.23
CA VAL A 8 18.46 -18.95 -9.96
C VAL A 8 18.01 -17.51 -9.74
N ALA A 9 18.11 -16.65 -10.76
CA ALA A 9 17.65 -15.26 -10.67
C ALA A 9 16.16 -15.16 -10.33
N LEU A 10 15.31 -15.99 -10.94
CA LEU A 10 13.86 -15.98 -10.68
C LEU A 10 13.51 -16.43 -9.24
N PHE A 11 14.33 -17.31 -8.65
CA PHE A 11 14.15 -17.78 -7.28
C PHE A 11 14.75 -16.80 -6.25
N THR A 12 15.77 -16.04 -6.63
CA THR A 12 16.38 -15.03 -5.75
C THR A 12 15.62 -13.71 -5.73
N ILE A 13 14.81 -13.37 -6.75
CA ILE A 13 13.99 -12.15 -6.75
C ILE A 13 13.03 -12.10 -5.54
N PRO A 14 12.27 -13.16 -5.22
CA PRO A 14 11.50 -13.20 -3.98
C PRO A 14 12.38 -13.08 -2.74
N ALA A 15 13.52 -13.78 -2.68
CA ALA A 15 14.40 -13.78 -1.52
C ALA A 15 14.98 -12.38 -1.21
N ILE A 16 15.31 -11.57 -2.23
CA ILE A 16 15.79 -10.20 -2.06
C ILE A 16 14.63 -9.26 -1.65
N ALA A 17 13.44 -9.47 -2.22
CA ALA A 17 12.24 -8.74 -1.80
C ALA A 17 11.85 -9.02 -0.34
N PHE A 18 12.11 -10.24 0.16
CA PHE A 18 11.98 -10.59 1.58
C PHE A 18 13.16 -10.13 2.45
N ALA A 19 14.32 -9.78 1.86
CA ALA A 19 15.51 -9.31 2.57
C ALA A 19 15.58 -7.78 2.70
N GLN A 20 14.83 -7.02 1.90
CA GLN A 20 14.70 -5.56 2.08
C GLN A 20 13.87 -5.18 3.33
N PHE A 21 13.29 -6.19 4.00
CA PHE A 21 12.69 -6.07 5.33
C PHE A 21 13.79 -6.00 6.37
N GLY A 22 14.29 -4.81 6.64
CA GLY A 22 15.23 -4.59 7.73
C GLY A 22 16.36 -3.65 7.38
N GLU A 23 16.05 -2.38 7.11
CA GLU A 23 17.02 -1.31 7.29
C GLU A 23 16.31 -0.01 7.70
N GLY A 24 15.92 0.04 8.98
CA GLY A 24 15.23 1.18 9.59
C GLY A 24 15.07 0.99 11.09
N GLY A 25 16.18 0.82 11.82
CA GLY A 25 16.13 0.59 13.25
C GLY A 25 15.64 1.82 14.02
N ASN A 26 14.72 1.60 14.97
CA ASN A 26 14.66 2.24 16.29
C ASN A 26 13.75 1.43 17.23
N ASN A 27 14.31 0.40 17.85
CA ASN A 27 13.85 -0.30 19.06
C ASN A 27 12.41 -0.01 19.54
N GLN A 28 11.41 -0.52 18.83
CA GLN A 28 10.10 -0.88 19.40
C GLN A 28 9.66 -2.20 18.78
N ASP A 29 10.15 -3.33 19.33
CA ASP A 29 10.06 -4.71 18.81
C ASP A 29 8.67 -5.21 18.32
N LEU A 30 7.58 -4.50 18.61
CA LEU A 30 6.23 -4.80 18.10
C LEU A 30 5.65 -3.69 17.20
N GLY A 31 6.08 -2.45 17.39
CA GLY A 31 5.72 -1.31 16.54
C GLY A 31 6.41 -1.38 15.18
N ASP A 32 7.65 -1.87 15.16
CA ASP A 32 8.45 -2.01 13.93
C ASP A 32 7.84 -3.05 12.97
N LEU A 33 7.33 -4.17 13.49
CA LEU A 33 6.61 -5.17 12.68
C LEU A 33 5.28 -4.64 12.12
N GLY A 34 4.58 -3.80 12.88
CA GLY A 34 3.34 -3.18 12.45
C GLY A 34 3.56 -2.13 11.36
N GLN A 35 4.66 -1.38 11.45
CA GLN A 35 5.08 -0.42 10.43
C GLN A 35 5.56 -1.13 9.17
N GLU A 36 6.41 -2.15 9.29
CA GLU A 36 6.85 -2.95 8.15
C GLU A 36 5.65 -3.58 7.42
N PHE A 37 4.68 -4.17 8.14
CA PHE A 37 3.49 -4.77 7.52
C PHE A 37 2.64 -3.72 6.78
N THR A 38 2.45 -2.55 7.39
CA THR A 38 1.76 -1.42 6.75
C THR A 38 2.48 -0.97 5.49
N ASP A 39 3.81 -0.93 5.51
CA ASP A 39 4.63 -0.56 4.36
C ASP A 39 4.55 -1.58 3.22
N ILE A 40 4.47 -2.89 3.49
CA ILE A 40 4.20 -3.90 2.45
C ILE A 40 2.87 -3.63 1.78
N ILE A 41 1.84 -3.44 2.60
CA ILE A 41 0.49 -3.29 2.08
C ILE A 41 0.43 -2.03 1.22
N ASN A 42 0.91 -0.90 1.72
CA ASN A 42 0.82 0.38 1.02
C ASN A 42 1.72 0.47 -0.20
N ASN A 43 2.96 -0.02 -0.14
CA ASN A 43 3.93 0.14 -1.24
C ASN A 43 3.89 -1.00 -2.26
N ILE A 44 3.38 -2.18 -1.90
CA ILE A 44 3.39 -3.36 -2.78
C ILE A 44 1.96 -3.83 -3.06
N ALA A 45 1.20 -4.20 -2.03
CA ALA A 45 -0.10 -4.84 -2.24
C ALA A 45 -1.12 -3.89 -2.90
N VAL A 46 -1.19 -2.66 -2.41
CA VAL A 46 -2.10 -1.61 -2.91
C VAL A 46 -1.86 -1.31 -4.40
N PRO A 47 -0.65 -0.94 -4.84
CA PRO A 47 -0.40 -0.68 -6.25
C PRO A 47 -0.54 -1.93 -7.12
N LEU A 48 -0.22 -3.12 -6.61
CA LEU A 48 -0.37 -4.37 -7.35
C LEU A 48 -1.86 -4.70 -7.62
N ILE A 49 -2.70 -4.62 -6.58
CA ILE A 49 -4.14 -4.86 -6.71
C ILE A 49 -4.78 -3.78 -7.59
N PHE A 50 -4.35 -2.53 -7.44
CA PHE A 50 -4.81 -1.43 -8.30
C PHE A 50 -4.48 -1.68 -9.77
N ALA A 51 -3.25 -2.10 -10.07
CA ALA A 51 -2.85 -2.46 -11.43
C ALA A 51 -3.68 -3.63 -11.99
N LEU A 52 -3.93 -4.66 -11.18
CA LEU A 52 -4.76 -5.80 -11.59
C LEU A 52 -6.21 -5.38 -11.86
N ALA A 53 -6.82 -4.61 -10.95
CA ALA A 53 -8.17 -4.07 -11.13
C ALA A 53 -8.27 -3.19 -12.38
N PHE A 54 -7.23 -2.38 -12.65
CA PHE A 54 -7.14 -1.58 -13.87
C PHE A 54 -7.09 -2.42 -15.13
N VAL A 55 -6.28 -3.47 -15.16
CA VAL A 55 -6.21 -4.38 -16.32
C VAL A 55 -7.56 -5.09 -16.54
N ILE A 56 -8.21 -5.58 -15.48
CA ILE A 56 -9.53 -6.22 -15.58
C ILE A 56 -10.59 -5.24 -16.08
N PHE A 57 -10.57 -4.00 -15.59
CA PHE A 57 -11.47 -2.95 -16.03
C PHE A 57 -11.29 -2.64 -17.52
N ILE A 58 -10.05 -2.42 -17.97
CA ILE A 58 -9.75 -2.17 -19.38
C ILE A 58 -10.15 -3.36 -20.25
N TRP A 59 -9.89 -4.60 -19.81
CA TRP A 59 -10.34 -5.81 -20.51
C TRP A 59 -11.86 -5.90 -20.62
N GLY A 60 -12.58 -5.53 -19.56
CA GLY A 60 -14.04 -5.42 -19.57
C GLY A 60 -14.54 -4.41 -20.60
N VAL A 61 -13.91 -3.23 -20.67
CA VAL A 61 -14.22 -2.19 -21.67
C VAL A 61 -13.99 -2.71 -23.09
N PHE A 62 -12.83 -3.31 -23.36
CA PHE A 62 -12.53 -3.90 -24.66
C PHE A 62 -13.56 -4.96 -25.06
N LYS A 63 -13.91 -5.86 -24.13
CA LYS A 63 -14.89 -6.90 -24.39
C LYS A 63 -16.30 -6.34 -24.65
N TYR A 64 -16.70 -5.32 -23.90
CA TYR A 64 -18.00 -4.67 -24.07
C TYR A 64 -18.12 -3.93 -25.40
N PHE A 65 -17.12 -3.13 -25.76
CA PHE A 65 -17.19 -2.23 -26.93
C PHE A 65 -16.74 -2.88 -28.25
N ILE A 66 -15.72 -3.75 -28.24
CA ILE A 66 -15.19 -4.36 -29.47
C ILE A 66 -15.89 -5.68 -29.79
N LEU A 67 -16.04 -6.57 -28.80
CA LEU A 67 -16.65 -7.89 -29.00
C LEU A 67 -18.18 -7.86 -28.86
N GLY A 68 -18.72 -6.92 -28.08
CA GLY A 68 -20.16 -6.76 -27.85
C GLY A 68 -20.94 -6.07 -28.98
N GLY A 69 -20.29 -5.72 -30.11
CA GLY A 69 -20.96 -5.08 -31.25
C GLY A 69 -21.88 -6.00 -32.07
N GLY A 70 -21.71 -7.33 -31.93
CA GLY A 70 -22.51 -8.32 -32.66
C GLY A 70 -22.97 -9.52 -31.83
N ASP A 71 -22.63 -9.56 -30.53
CA ASP A 71 -22.97 -10.65 -29.62
C ASP A 71 -23.37 -10.09 -28.24
N GLU A 72 -24.61 -10.34 -27.84
CA GLU A 72 -25.18 -9.88 -26.57
C GLU A 72 -24.47 -10.54 -25.38
N GLU A 73 -23.99 -11.78 -25.53
CA GLU A 73 -23.31 -12.53 -24.46
C GLU A 73 -21.92 -11.93 -24.15
N ALA A 74 -21.18 -11.53 -25.18
CA ALA A 74 -19.92 -10.81 -25.02
C ALA A 74 -20.13 -9.45 -24.32
N ARG A 75 -21.25 -8.78 -24.60
CA ARG A 75 -21.63 -7.50 -24.01
C ARG A 75 -21.98 -7.64 -22.54
N GLU A 76 -22.75 -8.65 -22.16
CA GLU A 76 -23.06 -8.95 -20.77
C GLU A 76 -21.80 -9.26 -19.95
N LYS A 77 -20.95 -10.16 -20.47
CA LYS A 77 -19.67 -10.51 -19.82
C LYS A 77 -18.72 -9.31 -19.71
N GLY A 78 -18.68 -8.44 -20.72
CA GLY A 78 -17.88 -7.22 -20.69
C GLY A 78 -18.37 -6.24 -19.61
N ARG A 79 -19.71 -6.07 -19.49
CA ARG A 79 -20.33 -5.23 -18.46
C ARG A 79 -19.99 -5.71 -17.06
N ASP A 80 -20.12 -7.01 -16.82
CA ASP A 80 -19.86 -7.57 -15.51
C ASP A 80 -18.38 -7.41 -15.13
N LEU A 81 -17.45 -7.64 -16.05
CA LEU A 81 -16.01 -7.40 -15.81
C LEU A 81 -15.71 -5.92 -15.49
N MET A 82 -16.36 -4.97 -16.15
CA MET A 82 -16.23 -3.55 -15.82
C MET A 82 -16.74 -3.25 -14.41
N ILE A 83 -17.90 -3.81 -14.03
CA ILE A 83 -18.49 -3.61 -12.70
C ILE A 83 -17.60 -4.22 -11.62
N TRP A 84 -17.04 -5.42 -11.84
CA TRP A 84 -16.10 -6.05 -10.91
C TRP A 84 -14.82 -5.23 -10.74
N GLY A 85 -14.28 -4.67 -11.83
CA GLY A 85 -13.14 -3.74 -11.76
C GLY A 85 -13.48 -2.47 -10.98
N LEU A 86 -14.65 -1.89 -11.24
CA LEU A 86 -15.11 -0.68 -10.54
C LEU A 86 -15.38 -0.91 -9.05
N LEU A 87 -15.95 -2.06 -8.68
CA LEU A 87 -16.11 -2.48 -7.28
C LEU A 87 -14.75 -2.58 -6.60
N GLY A 88 -13.74 -3.16 -7.28
CA GLY A 88 -12.37 -3.23 -6.79
C GLY A 88 -11.81 -1.84 -6.46
N PHE A 89 -11.97 -0.86 -7.36
CA PHE A 89 -11.57 0.52 -7.09
C PHE A 89 -12.36 1.17 -5.95
N PHE A 90 -13.67 0.92 -5.88
CA PHE A 90 -14.51 1.46 -4.82
C PHE A 90 -14.04 1.02 -3.43
N PHE A 91 -13.74 -0.28 -3.23
CA PHE A 91 -13.23 -0.76 -1.95
C PHE A 91 -11.87 -0.16 -1.61
N MET A 92 -11.00 -0.02 -2.60
CA MET A 92 -9.68 0.58 -2.43
C MET A 92 -9.76 2.00 -1.85
N ILE A 93 -10.61 2.83 -2.46
CA ILE A 93 -10.82 4.23 -2.07
C ILE A 93 -11.60 4.30 -0.76
N SER A 94 -12.58 3.43 -0.56
CA SER A 94 -13.43 3.39 0.64
C SER A 94 -12.61 3.14 1.91
N VAL A 95 -11.68 2.18 1.89
CA VAL A 95 -10.82 1.87 3.05
C VAL A 95 -9.93 3.07 3.39
N TRP A 96 -9.25 3.66 2.41
CA TRP A 96 -8.39 4.82 2.63
C TRP A 96 -9.18 6.07 3.07
N GLY A 97 -10.35 6.30 2.47
CA GLY A 97 -11.24 7.39 2.84
C GLY A 97 -11.76 7.26 4.27
N LEU A 98 -12.10 6.04 4.70
CA LEU A 98 -12.53 5.77 6.07
C LEU A 98 -11.38 5.93 7.06
N VAL A 99 -10.18 5.41 6.76
CA VAL A 99 -8.99 5.59 7.62
C VAL A 99 -8.70 7.07 7.81
N ASN A 100 -8.67 7.85 6.73
CA ASN A 100 -8.45 9.29 6.81
C ASN A 100 -9.56 9.99 7.61
N LEU A 101 -10.82 9.58 7.45
CA LEU A 101 -11.92 10.14 8.26
C LEU A 101 -11.71 9.87 9.75
N VAL A 102 -11.31 8.66 10.13
CA VAL A 102 -11.08 8.28 11.53
C VAL A 102 -9.88 9.03 12.12
N VAL A 103 -8.76 9.11 11.41
CA VAL A 103 -7.55 9.81 11.87
C VAL A 103 -7.80 11.31 12.05
N ASN A 104 -8.63 11.94 11.21
CA ASN A 104 -8.94 13.37 11.33
C ASN A 104 -10.04 13.68 12.36
N THR A 105 -10.85 12.68 12.75
CA THR A 105 -11.96 12.90 13.70
C THR A 105 -11.60 12.50 15.12
N ILE A 106 -10.69 11.54 15.28
CA ILE A 106 -10.07 11.20 16.55
C ILE A 106 -8.77 12.00 16.58
N ASP A 107 -8.70 13.03 17.42
CA ASP A 107 -7.56 13.96 17.55
C ASP A 107 -6.29 13.25 18.08
N LEU A 108 -5.72 12.39 17.26
CA LEU A 108 -4.52 11.60 17.57
C LEU A 108 -3.23 12.42 17.39
N GLU A 109 -3.33 13.69 16.98
CA GLU A 109 -2.18 14.60 16.81
C GLU A 109 -1.70 15.23 18.13
N GLN A 110 -2.52 15.30 19.18
CA GLN A 110 -2.19 16.03 20.42
C GLN A 110 -1.66 15.16 21.56
N SER A 111 -0.79 14.20 21.26
CA SER A 111 0.02 13.54 22.29
C SER A 111 1.48 13.40 21.88
N GLY A 112 2.01 14.45 21.24
CA GLY A 112 3.44 14.71 21.28
C GLY A 112 3.84 14.94 22.73
N ALA A 113 4.83 14.18 23.20
CA ALA A 113 5.51 14.49 24.46
C ALA A 113 5.92 15.97 24.46
N PRO A 114 5.93 16.65 25.62
CA PRO A 114 6.39 18.04 25.70
C PRO A 114 7.71 18.18 24.96
N ASP A 115 7.82 19.15 24.06
CA ASP A 115 9.07 19.45 23.38
C ASP A 115 10.16 19.62 24.45
N GLU A 116 11.35 19.07 24.20
CA GLU A 116 12.49 19.18 25.14
C GLU A 116 12.78 20.65 25.51
N ASN A 117 12.43 21.59 24.64
CA ASN A 117 12.56 23.03 24.83
C ASN A 117 11.50 23.66 25.76
N ASP A 118 10.43 22.94 26.09
CA ASP A 118 9.40 23.37 27.06
C ASP A 118 9.70 22.85 28.47
N LEU A 119 10.77 22.08 28.64
CA LEU A 119 11.23 21.66 29.96
C LEU A 119 12.00 22.81 30.62
N PRO A 120 11.64 23.23 31.83
CA PRO A 120 12.40 24.26 32.55
C PRO A 120 13.83 23.77 32.79
N ASP A 121 14.80 24.63 32.48
CA ASP A 121 16.23 24.35 32.67
C ASP A 121 16.50 23.80 34.06
N ALA A 122 17.27 22.70 34.11
CA ALA A 122 17.63 22.08 35.37
C ALA A 122 18.39 23.11 36.23
N PRO A 123 17.95 23.35 37.49
CA PRO A 123 18.60 24.34 38.34
C PRO A 123 20.04 23.89 38.62
N GLY A 124 21.01 24.60 38.02
CA GLY A 124 22.43 24.35 38.23
C GLY A 124 23.29 24.27 36.96
N VAL A 125 22.70 24.30 35.76
CA VAL A 125 23.48 24.40 34.52
C VAL A 125 24.00 25.84 34.42
N ARG A 126 25.28 26.01 34.74
CA ARG A 126 26.01 27.25 34.53
C ARG A 126 26.57 27.21 33.12
N ASP A 127 26.04 28.03 32.24
CA ASP A 127 26.55 28.21 30.87
C ASP A 127 27.99 28.75 30.96
N SER A 128 28.97 27.87 30.86
CA SER A 128 30.37 28.26 30.73
C SER A 128 30.62 28.64 29.27
N ASN A 129 30.58 29.94 28.99
CA ASN A 129 31.15 30.54 27.78
C ASN A 129 32.59 30.07 27.54
#